data_AF-A0A1F5YEN3-F1
#
_entry.id   AF-A0A1F5YEN3-F1
#
_cell.length_a   1.000
_cell.length_b   1.000
_cell.length_c   1.000
_cell.angle_alpha   90.00
_cell.angle_beta   90.00
_cell.angle_gamma   90.00
#
_symmetry.space_group_name_H-M   'P 1'
#
loop_
_entity.id
_entity.type
_entity.pdbx_description
1 polymer ?
#
loop_
_entity_poly.entity_id
_entity_poly.type
_entity_poly.pdbx_seq_one_letter_code
_entity_poly.pdbx_strand_id
1 'polypeptide(L)'
;MTAAVESILKECRDPLAVYTCGPKSMMGALSRILDPEQVTLFETSCEENMACGMGICQGCVIPVRTGGDSVRYLRCCAEGPVFNGFEVQWA
;
A
#
# COMPACT_ATOMS: atom_id res chain seq x y z
N MET A 1 14.22 -6.68 -7.23
CA MET A 1 13.59 -5.53 -7.91
C MET A 1 13.57 -4.26 -7.05
N THR A 2 13.80 -4.33 -5.73
CA THR A 2 13.81 -3.18 -4.80
C THR A 2 15.15 -2.46 -4.64
N ALA A 3 16.24 -2.95 -5.26
CA ALA A 3 17.60 -2.48 -5.04
C ALA A 3 17.80 -0.96 -5.26
N ALA A 4 17.08 -0.37 -6.23
CA ALA A 4 17.15 1.07 -6.47
C ALA A 4 16.57 1.88 -5.30
N VAL A 5 15.46 1.43 -4.72
CA VAL A 5 14.81 2.08 -3.57
C VAL A 5 15.69 1.97 -2.33
N GLU A 6 16.28 0.79 -2.09
CA GLU A 6 17.20 0.58 -0.96
C GLU A 6 18.44 1.48 -1.02
N SER A 7 18.93 1.84 -2.21
CA SER A 7 20.03 2.80 -2.35
C SER A 7 19.58 4.21 -1.94
N ILE A 8 18.41 4.64 -2.42
CA ILE A 8 17.84 5.97 -2.12
C ILE A 8 17.60 6.12 -0.61
N LEU A 9 17.06 5.08 0.04
CA LEU A 9 16.83 5.08 1.49
C LEU A 9 18.10 5.30 2.31
N LYS A 10 19.26 4.81 1.84
CA LYS A 10 20.55 4.99 2.54
C LYS A 10 21.14 6.39 2.37
N GLU A 11 20.78 7.08 1.29
CA GLU A 11 21.32 8.39 0.94
C GLU A 11 20.47 9.54 1.52
N CYS A 12 19.16 9.33 1.67
CA CYS A 12 18.26 10.30 2.28
C CYS A 12 18.42 10.38 3.80
N ARG A 13 18.50 11.60 4.32
CA ARG A 13 18.60 11.89 5.76
C ARG A 13 17.33 12.54 6.35
N ASP A 14 16.41 12.93 5.48
CA ASP A 14 15.13 13.53 5.84
C ASP A 14 14.01 12.48 5.83
N PRO A 15 12.92 12.69 6.56
CA PRO A 15 11.76 11.82 6.52
C PRO A 15 11.15 11.75 5.11
N LEU A 16 10.86 10.54 4.63
CA LEU A 16 10.45 10.28 3.26
C LEU A 16 8.94 10.13 3.12
N ALA A 17 8.40 10.71 2.05
CA ALA A 17 7.09 10.37 1.52
C ALA A 17 7.26 9.46 0.31
N VAL A 18 6.65 8.28 0.37
CA VAL A 18 6.74 7.25 -0.67
C VAL A 18 5.37 7.07 -1.32
N TYR A 19 5.32 7.28 -2.63
CA TYR A 19 4.13 7.08 -3.45
C TYR A 19 4.38 5.94 -4.43
N THR A 20 3.44 5.01 -4.55
CA THR A 20 3.62 3.82 -5.38
C THR A 20 2.36 3.45 -6.15
N CYS A 21 2.57 2.89 -7.33
CA CYS A 21 1.59 2.15 -8.10
C CYS A 21 2.31 1.00 -8.81
N GLY A 22 1.67 -0.15 -8.92
CA GLY A 22 2.27 -1.30 -9.62
C GLY A 22 1.76 -2.65 -9.09
N PRO A 23 2.47 -3.75 -9.41
CA PRO A 23 2.07 -5.07 -8.97
C PRO A 23 2.06 -5.20 -7.45
N LYS A 24 1.08 -5.93 -6.89
CA LYS A 24 0.99 -6.20 -5.43
C LYS A 24 2.27 -6.78 -4.85
N SER A 25 2.96 -7.65 -5.59
CA SER A 25 4.24 -8.23 -5.17
C SER A 25 5.34 -7.18 -5.01
N MET A 26 5.34 -6.13 -5.84
CA MET A 26 6.26 -5.01 -5.73
C MET A 26 5.93 -4.17 -4.49
N MET A 27 4.66 -3.80 -4.30
CA MET A 27 4.23 -2.99 -3.16
C MET A 27 4.41 -3.73 -1.83
N GLY A 28 4.16 -5.04 -1.80
CA GLY A 28 4.46 -5.90 -0.66
C GLY A 28 5.96 -6.13 -0.41
N ALA A 29 6.81 -5.99 -1.42
CA ALA A 29 8.26 -5.94 -1.20
C ALA A 29 8.66 -4.60 -0.57
N LEU A 30 8.10 -3.48 -1.05
CA LEU A 30 8.33 -2.14 -0.50
C LEU A 30 7.87 -2.05 0.95
N SER A 31 6.68 -2.55 1.29
CA SER A 31 6.17 -2.54 2.66
C SER A 31 7.05 -3.29 3.67
N ARG A 32 7.96 -4.16 3.21
CA ARG A 32 8.90 -4.90 4.07
C ARG A 32 10.25 -4.21 4.21
N ILE A 33 10.65 -3.37 3.25
CA ILE A 33 11.95 -2.68 3.27
C ILE A 33 11.85 -1.24 3.77
N LEU A 34 10.66 -0.63 3.68
CA LEU A 34 10.41 0.71 4.19
C LEU A 34 10.27 0.65 5.71
N ASP A 35 10.96 1.56 6.38
CA ASP A 35 10.92 1.72 7.84
C ASP A 35 9.90 2.81 8.21
N PRO A 36 8.86 2.52 9.01
CA PRO A 36 7.90 3.52 9.48
C PRO A 36 8.53 4.68 10.26
N GLU A 37 9.74 4.52 10.82
CA GLU A 37 10.46 5.61 11.49
C GLU A 37 11.12 6.59 10.51
N GLN A 38 11.46 6.12 9.30
CA GLN A 38 12.09 6.93 8.25
C GLN A 38 11.08 7.44 7.22
N VAL A 39 9.94 6.75 7.08
CA VAL A 39 8.91 7.04 6.09
C VAL A 39 7.68 7.59 6.79
N THR A 40 7.45 8.89 6.67
CA THR A 40 6.31 9.58 7.28
C THR A 40 5.00 9.32 6.53
N LEU A 41 5.09 8.93 5.26
CA LEU A 41 3.94 8.65 4.42
C LEU A 41 4.26 7.55 3.41
N PHE A 42 3.42 6.52 3.36
CA PHE A 42 3.50 5.49 2.32
C PHE A 42 2.13 5.30 1.67
N GLU A 43 1.91 5.96 0.53
CA GLU A 43 0.68 5.88 -0.23
C GLU A 43 0.81 4.94 -1.42
N THR A 44 -0.14 4.02 -1.53
CA THR A 44 -0.20 3.04 -2.61
C THR A 44 -1.51 3.16 -3.37
N SER A 45 -1.42 3.44 -4.67
CA SER A 45 -2.55 3.32 -5.58
C SER A 45 -2.74 1.86 -5.95
N CYS A 46 -3.69 1.21 -5.32
CA CYS A 46 -4.01 -0.19 -5.58
C CYS A 46 -4.92 -0.31 -6.80
N GLU A 47 -4.69 -1.35 -7.59
CA GLU A 47 -5.59 -1.77 -8.66
C GLU A 47 -6.14 -3.16 -8.31
N GLU A 48 -7.47 -3.30 -8.41
CA GLU A 48 -8.18 -4.56 -8.24
C GLU A 48 -9.15 -4.76 -9.40
N ASN A 49 -9.56 -6.00 -9.61
CA ASN A 49 -10.61 -6.29 -10.58
C ASN A 49 -11.93 -5.66 -10.14
N MET A 50 -12.35 -4.62 -10.87
CA MET A 50 -13.58 -3.89 -10.61
C MET A 50 -14.67 -4.31 -11.61
N ALA A 51 -15.65 -5.09 -11.15
CA ALA A 51 -16.80 -5.43 -11.98
C ALA A 51 -17.79 -4.24 -12.09
N CYS A 52 -18.12 -3.60 -10.96
CA CYS A 52 -19.13 -2.54 -10.95
C CYS A 52 -18.57 -1.11 -10.87
N GLY A 53 -17.35 -0.91 -10.35
CA GLY A 53 -16.74 0.42 -10.15
C GLY A 53 -17.46 1.39 -9.19
N MET A 54 -18.61 1.02 -8.61
CA MET A 54 -19.46 1.93 -7.81
C MET A 54 -19.72 1.41 -6.38
N GLY A 55 -18.90 0.50 -5.89
CA GLY A 55 -18.93 0.01 -4.51
C GLY A 55 -19.97 -1.08 -4.19
N ILE A 56 -20.79 -1.50 -5.15
CA ILE A 56 -21.91 -2.42 -4.90
C ILE A 56 -21.47 -3.89 -4.88
N CYS A 57 -20.65 -4.30 -5.86
CA CYS A 57 -20.32 -5.72 -6.07
C CYS A 57 -19.33 -6.30 -5.07
N GLN A 58 -18.59 -5.45 -4.33
CA GLN A 58 -17.53 -5.84 -3.39
C GLN A 58 -16.39 -6.69 -4.01
N GLY A 59 -16.29 -6.80 -5.34
CA GLY A 59 -15.23 -7.57 -6.00
C GLY A 59 -13.83 -6.96 -5.92
N CYS A 60 -13.73 -5.67 -5.61
CA CYS A 60 -12.46 -4.94 -5.53
C CYS A 60 -11.97 -4.72 -4.08
N VAL A 61 -12.29 -5.63 -3.16
CA VAL A 61 -11.93 -5.49 -1.75
C VAL A 61 -10.43 -5.73 -1.52
N ILE A 62 -9.85 -4.93 -0.63
CA ILE A 62 -8.46 -4.96 -0.19
C ILE A 62 -8.46 -5.16 1.34
N PRO A 63 -7.70 -6.13 1.86
CA PRO A 63 -7.51 -6.30 3.30
C PRO A 63 -6.56 -5.24 3.84
N VAL A 64 -7.01 -4.48 4.83
CA VAL A 64 -6.26 -3.41 5.50
C VAL A 64 -6.26 -3.67 7.00
N ARG A 65 -5.08 -3.71 7.61
CA ARG A 65 -4.90 -3.84 9.05
C ARG A 65 -5.41 -2.58 9.74
N THR A 66 -6.14 -2.76 10.82
CA THR A 66 -6.58 -1.67 11.68
C THR A 66 -6.23 -2.04 13.11
N GLY A 67 -5.39 -1.23 13.78
CA GLY A 67 -5.06 -1.29 15.21
C GLY A 67 -5.05 -2.70 15.87
N GLY A 68 -3.87 -3.22 16.19
CA GLY A 68 -3.74 -4.59 16.70
C GLY A 68 -3.90 -5.62 15.58
N ASP A 69 -4.57 -6.75 15.87
CA ASP A 69 -4.72 -7.88 14.93
C ASP A 69 -6.00 -7.83 14.08
N SER A 70 -6.72 -6.70 14.07
CA SER A 70 -7.97 -6.59 13.30
C SER A 70 -7.70 -6.25 11.83
N VAL A 71 -8.47 -6.87 10.93
CA VAL A 71 -8.43 -6.59 9.48
C VAL A 71 -9.80 -6.12 9.02
N ARG A 72 -9.83 -5.01 8.28
CA ARG A 72 -11.00 -4.53 7.56
C ARG A 72 -10.82 -4.77 6.06
N TYR A 73 -11.91 -5.09 5.38
CA TYR A 73 -11.95 -5.22 3.93
C TYR A 73 -12.55 -3.94 3.34
N LEU A 74 -11.71 -3.14 2.68
CA LEU A 74 -12.10 -1.87 2.08
C LEU A 74 -12.17 -2.03 0.55
N ARG A 75 -13.15 -1.43 -0.10
CA ARG A 75 -13.34 -1.50 -1.56
C ARG A 75 -12.44 -0.48 -2.23
N CYS A 76 -11.58 -0.94 -3.12
CA CYS A 76 -10.69 -0.08 -3.90
C CYS A 76 -11.45 1.03 -4.66
N CYS A 77 -12.64 0.74 -5.19
CA CYS A 77 -13.41 1.71 -5.97
C CYS A 77 -14.22 2.72 -5.14
N ALA A 78 -14.36 2.54 -3.82
CA ALA A 78 -15.22 3.38 -2.98
C ALA A 78 -14.48 3.97 -1.76
N GLU A 79 -13.65 3.17 -1.10
CA GLU A 79 -12.78 3.62 -0.01
C GLU A 79 -11.36 3.97 -0.47
N GLY A 80 -10.94 3.46 -1.64
CA GLY A 80 -9.63 3.73 -2.25
C GLY A 80 -9.68 4.80 -3.34
N PRO A 81 -8.83 4.72 -4.39
CA PRO A 81 -7.87 3.65 -4.70
C PRO A 81 -6.53 3.75 -3.96
N VAL A 82 -6.32 4.84 -3.21
CA VAL A 82 -5.09 5.10 -2.48
C VAL A 82 -5.22 4.62 -1.04
N PHE A 83 -4.29 3.80 -0.59
CA PHE A 83 -4.25 3.23 0.76
C PHE A 83 -2.89 3.47 1.43
N ASN A 84 -2.83 3.35 2.75
CA ASN A 84 -1.57 3.30 3.48
C ASN A 84 -0.89 1.95 3.24
N GLY A 85 0.27 1.95 2.59
CA GLY A 85 0.97 0.74 2.18
C GLY A 85 1.53 -0.09 3.34
N PHE A 86 1.66 0.51 4.55
CA PHE A 86 2.01 -0.24 5.76
C PHE A 86 0.84 -1.05 6.33
N GLU A 87 -0.39 -0.60 6.07
CA GLU A 87 -1.60 -1.22 6.61
C GLU A 87 -2.16 -2.29 5.67
N VAL A 88 -1.95 -2.15 4.36
CA VAL A 88 -2.40 -3.15 3.39
C VAL A 88 -1.75 -4.51 3.65
N GLN A 89 -2.58 -5.57 3.70
CA GLN A 89 -2.09 -6.94 3.78
C GLN A 89 -1.78 -7.46 2.38
N TRP A 90 -0.52 -7.28 1.97
CA TRP A 90 -0.01 -7.79 0.71
C TRP A 90 0.09 -9.32 0.71
N ALA A 91 -0.59 -9.97 -0.23
CA ALA A 91 -0.52 -11.40 -0.51
C ALA A 91 0.36 -11.66 -1.74
#